data_AF-A0A3N4LSC8-F1
#
_entry.id   AF-A0A3N4LSC8-F1
#
_cell.length_a   1.000
_cell.length_b   1.000
_cell.length_c   1.000
_cell.angle_alpha   90.00
_cell.angle_beta   90.00
_cell.angle_gamma   90.00
#
_symmetry.space_group_name_H-M   'P 1'
#
loop_
_entity.id
_entity.type
_entity.pdbx_description
1 polymer ?
#
loop_
_entity_poly.entity_id
_entity_poly.type
_entity_poly.pdbx_seq_one_letter_code
_entity_poly.pdbx_strand_id
1 'polypeptide(L)'
;MRAKKVEERDVVLENMLLFVRCGLEIRAYYKAVRGGDVGLMERIMEAWGVQFVGSRQSNYGDALMDIRAGMLVEWNAELKKVVRGNWVINPWGRPGKTLGLDEFMEEMVRNLKDLYNPGGSVVLDKYARETVARNIFYFMRVKEEIRTSMGVRRYSGHHVKQDRSGDVLALVDWLVGEKVTQFVAGRGKVGDIGIVDEAEDFQGAGGERLVDGEWWDEFLMRSPGCVRAMRNTCRGLSSIRNVEQYNGDLFK
;
A
#
# COMPACT_ATOMS: atom_id res chain seq x y z
N MET A 1 7.95 -20.29 14.75
CA MET A 1 9.34 -20.09 15.21
C MET A 1 9.38 -19.18 16.43
N ARG A 2 8.73 -18.01 16.39
CA ARG A 2 8.69 -17.05 17.50
C ARG A 2 8.11 -17.51 18.85
N ALA A 3 7.24 -18.53 18.85
CA ALA A 3 6.69 -19.10 20.08
C ALA A 3 7.65 -20.05 20.84
N LYS A 4 8.85 -20.34 20.30
CA LYS A 4 9.84 -21.21 20.95
C LYS A 4 10.73 -20.43 21.93
N LYS A 5 11.46 -21.15 22.79
CA LYS A 5 12.49 -20.56 23.65
C LYS A 5 13.61 -19.92 22.82
N VAL A 6 14.22 -18.84 23.33
CA VAL A 6 15.21 -18.04 22.59
C VAL A 6 16.40 -18.88 22.11
N GLU A 7 16.80 -19.89 22.87
CA GLU A 7 17.91 -20.78 22.54
C GLU A 7 17.63 -21.69 21.35
N GLU A 8 16.34 -21.90 21.04
CA GLU A 8 15.86 -22.71 19.91
C GLU A 8 15.39 -21.85 18.74
N ARG A 9 15.47 -20.52 18.86
CA ARG A 9 15.07 -19.56 17.82
C ARG A 9 16.25 -19.19 16.93
N ASP A 10 15.92 -18.64 15.78
CA ASP A 10 16.86 -18.09 14.82
C ASP A 10 16.34 -16.71 14.39
N VAL A 11 16.76 -15.68 15.14
CA VAL A 11 16.24 -14.30 14.98
C VAL A 11 16.60 -13.75 13.59
N VAL A 12 17.77 -14.11 13.07
CA VAL A 12 18.23 -13.70 11.75
C VAL A 12 17.33 -14.27 10.66
N LEU A 13 17.03 -15.57 10.70
CA LEU A 13 16.11 -16.18 9.75
C LEU A 13 14.70 -15.60 9.88
N GLU A 14 14.20 -15.42 11.11
CA GLU A 14 12.89 -14.83 11.35
C GLU A 14 12.78 -13.42 10.74
N ASN A 15 13.76 -12.56 10.97
CA ASN A 15 13.83 -11.22 10.38
C ASN A 15 13.88 -11.28 8.85
N MET A 16 14.68 -12.20 8.29
CA MET A 16 14.77 -12.37 6.84
C MET A 16 13.44 -12.82 6.23
N LEU A 17 12.72 -13.75 6.89
CA LEU A 17 11.40 -14.19 6.43
C LEU A 17 10.38 -13.04 6.42
N LEU A 18 10.38 -12.20 7.46
CA LEU A 18 9.54 -11.00 7.49
C LEU A 18 9.90 -10.03 6.36
N PHE A 19 11.20 -9.77 6.16
CA PHE A 19 11.67 -8.92 5.07
C PHE A 19 11.23 -9.43 3.70
N VAL A 20 11.41 -10.73 3.43
CA VAL A 20 11.01 -11.37 2.17
C VAL A 20 9.50 -11.30 1.98
N ARG A 21 8.70 -11.54 3.02
CA ARG A 21 7.23 -11.41 2.98
C ARG A 21 6.83 -10.00 2.53
N CYS A 22 7.31 -8.96 3.22
CA CYS A 22 7.02 -7.57 2.87
C CYS A 22 7.49 -7.21 1.45
N GLY A 23 8.69 -7.67 1.07
CA GLY A 23 9.22 -7.46 -0.28
C GLY A 23 8.38 -8.11 -1.38
N LEU A 24 7.85 -9.32 -1.14
CA LEU A 24 6.96 -10.01 -2.06
C LEU A 24 5.60 -9.31 -2.19
N GLU A 25 5.03 -8.85 -1.08
CA GLU A 25 3.77 -8.07 -1.09
C GLU A 25 3.91 -6.78 -1.88
N ILE A 26 4.98 -6.01 -1.63
CA ILE A 26 5.27 -4.77 -2.38
C ILE A 26 5.46 -5.08 -3.87
N ARG A 27 6.24 -6.12 -4.21
CA ARG A 27 6.46 -6.50 -5.61
C ARG A 27 5.17 -6.94 -6.29
N ALA A 28 4.33 -7.71 -5.61
CA ALA A 28 3.02 -8.13 -6.11
C ALA A 28 2.10 -6.93 -6.34
N TYR A 29 2.08 -5.98 -5.41
CA TYR A 29 1.30 -4.75 -5.52
C TYR A 29 1.75 -3.90 -6.71
N TYR A 30 3.05 -3.67 -6.87
CA TYR A 30 3.58 -2.97 -8.04
C TYR A 30 3.21 -3.67 -9.35
N LYS A 31 3.33 -5.01 -9.40
CA LYS A 31 2.93 -5.77 -10.58
C LYS A 31 1.42 -5.61 -10.86
N ALA A 32 0.59 -5.62 -9.82
CA ALA A 32 -0.85 -5.41 -9.92
C ALA A 32 -1.17 -4.01 -10.47
N VAL A 33 -0.57 -2.96 -9.91
CA VAL A 33 -0.71 -1.58 -10.39
C VAL A 33 -0.34 -1.48 -11.87
N ARG A 34 0.83 -2.00 -12.26
CA ARG A 34 1.30 -1.96 -13.66
C ARG A 34 0.39 -2.74 -14.61
N GLY A 35 -0.23 -3.82 -14.12
CA GLY A 35 -1.19 -4.63 -14.85
C GLY A 35 -2.62 -4.07 -14.85
N GLY A 36 -2.92 -3.10 -13.98
CA GLY A 36 -4.29 -2.64 -13.72
C GLY A 36 -5.16 -3.66 -12.98
N ASP A 37 -4.56 -4.58 -12.24
CA ASP A 37 -5.27 -5.60 -11.46
C ASP A 37 -5.69 -5.04 -10.08
N VAL A 38 -6.79 -4.30 -10.08
CA VAL A 38 -7.38 -3.70 -8.89
C VAL A 38 -7.80 -4.76 -7.85
N GLY A 39 -8.20 -5.95 -8.30
CA GLY A 39 -8.60 -7.03 -7.39
C GLY A 39 -7.42 -7.56 -6.57
N LEU A 40 -6.25 -7.74 -7.20
CA LEU A 40 -5.04 -8.10 -6.49
C LEU A 40 -4.54 -6.97 -5.57
N MET A 41 -4.66 -5.71 -5.99
CA MET A 41 -4.36 -4.56 -5.13
C MET A 41 -5.21 -4.57 -3.85
N GLU A 42 -6.52 -4.83 -3.97
CA GLU A 42 -7.43 -4.94 -2.81
C GLU A 42 -6.98 -6.00 -1.81
N ARG A 43 -6.62 -7.19 -2.30
CA ARG A 43 -6.19 -8.31 -1.44
C ARG A 43 -4.89 -8.01 -0.70
N ILE A 44 -3.96 -7.32 -1.35
CA ILE A 44 -2.69 -6.94 -0.70
C ILE A 44 -2.95 -5.83 0.34
N MET A 45 -3.81 -4.87 0.02
CA MET A 45 -4.16 -3.81 0.97
C MET A 45 -4.94 -4.32 2.18
N GLU A 46 -5.68 -5.42 2.06
CA GLU A 46 -6.27 -6.13 3.21
C GLU A 46 -5.18 -6.66 4.16
N ALA A 47 -4.13 -7.31 3.63
CA ALA A 47 -3.00 -7.75 4.44
C ALA A 47 -2.27 -6.54 5.08
N TRP A 48 -2.04 -5.48 4.31
CA TRP A 48 -1.41 -4.26 4.82
C TRP A 48 -2.26 -3.55 5.88
N GLY A 49 -3.59 -3.55 5.77
CA GLY A 49 -4.48 -2.98 6.79
C GLY A 49 -4.17 -3.57 8.16
N VAL A 50 -4.06 -4.90 8.25
CA VAL A 50 -3.67 -5.59 9.49
C VAL A 50 -2.27 -5.17 9.94
N GLN A 51 -1.28 -5.15 9.04
CA GLN A 51 0.08 -4.75 9.38
C GLN A 51 0.14 -3.31 9.92
N PHE A 52 -0.57 -2.38 9.29
CA PHE A 52 -0.56 -0.98 9.72
C PHE A 52 -1.21 -0.78 11.08
N VAL A 53 -2.28 -1.52 11.40
CA VAL A 53 -2.88 -1.55 12.75
C VAL A 53 -1.89 -2.09 13.80
N GLY A 54 -1.08 -3.09 13.45
CA GLY A 54 -0.01 -3.61 14.31
C GLY A 54 1.20 -2.67 14.43
N SER A 55 1.33 -1.71 13.53
CA SER A 55 2.47 -0.79 13.48
C SER A 55 2.24 0.49 14.30
N ARG A 56 3.19 1.43 14.23
CA ARG A 56 3.07 2.78 14.79
C ARG A 56 2.40 3.79 13.84
N GLN A 57 1.83 3.30 12.73
CA GLN A 57 1.27 4.09 11.64
C GLN A 57 -0.26 3.95 11.59
N SER A 58 -0.93 4.25 12.71
CA SER A 58 -2.37 4.05 12.89
C SER A 58 -3.23 4.73 11.83
N ASN A 59 -2.86 5.94 11.40
CA ASN A 59 -3.59 6.67 10.35
C ASN A 59 -3.74 5.87 9.04
N TYR A 60 -2.72 5.09 8.67
CA TYR A 60 -2.77 4.25 7.46
C TYR A 60 -3.60 2.98 7.69
N GLY A 61 -3.51 2.40 8.90
CA GLY A 61 -4.33 1.25 9.29
C GLY A 61 -5.81 1.62 9.23
N ASP A 62 -6.18 2.71 9.90
CA ASP A 62 -7.51 3.30 9.89
C ASP A 62 -8.05 3.53 8.47
N ALA A 63 -7.28 4.21 7.62
CA ALA A 63 -7.70 4.51 6.26
C ALA A 63 -7.92 3.24 5.41
N LEU A 64 -7.04 2.24 5.54
CA LEU A 64 -7.20 0.97 4.83
C LEU A 64 -8.38 0.16 5.35
N MET A 65 -8.65 0.21 6.65
CA MET A 65 -9.80 -0.45 7.25
C MET A 65 -11.11 0.24 6.87
N ASP A 66 -11.16 1.57 6.81
CA ASP A 66 -12.31 2.33 6.30
C ASP A 66 -12.61 1.95 4.84
N ILE A 67 -11.57 1.87 3.99
CA ILE A 67 -11.72 1.41 2.60
C ILE A 67 -12.24 -0.04 2.56
N ARG A 68 -11.72 -0.92 3.43
CA ARG A 68 -12.14 -2.32 3.48
C ARG A 68 -13.59 -2.47 3.93
N ALA A 69 -14.00 -1.78 5.00
CA ALA A 69 -15.38 -1.74 5.47
C ALA A 69 -16.32 -1.22 4.38
N GLY A 70 -15.91 -0.12 3.73
CA GLY A 70 -16.55 0.42 2.54
C GLY A 70 -16.80 -0.62 1.45
N MET A 71 -15.73 -1.31 1.03
CA MET A 71 -15.79 -2.32 -0.03
C MET A 71 -16.58 -3.58 0.36
N LEU A 72 -16.60 -3.97 1.63
CA LEU A 72 -17.34 -5.15 2.08
C LEU A 72 -18.82 -4.84 2.28
N VAL A 73 -19.15 -3.88 3.14
CA VAL A 73 -20.51 -3.74 3.70
C VAL A 73 -21.15 -2.37 3.51
N GLU A 74 -20.40 -1.27 3.43
CA GLU A 74 -21.01 0.06 3.48
C GLU A 74 -21.36 0.65 2.12
N TRP A 75 -20.53 0.43 1.10
CA TRP A 75 -20.71 1.04 -0.21
C TRP A 75 -21.68 0.20 -1.05
N ASN A 76 -22.50 0.87 -1.86
CA ASN A 76 -23.31 0.20 -2.86
C ASN A 76 -22.45 -0.23 -4.07
N ALA A 77 -23.01 -1.06 -4.96
CA ALA A 77 -22.27 -1.59 -6.11
C ALA A 77 -21.73 -0.50 -7.04
N GLU A 78 -22.49 0.58 -7.25
CA GLU A 78 -22.07 1.71 -8.10
C GLU A 78 -20.87 2.45 -7.52
N LEU A 79 -20.88 2.75 -6.21
CA LEU A 79 -19.76 3.40 -5.56
C LEU A 79 -18.52 2.51 -5.56
N LYS A 80 -18.65 1.21 -5.29
CA LYS A 80 -17.52 0.26 -5.39
C LYS A 80 -16.90 0.28 -6.79
N LYS A 81 -17.74 0.31 -7.83
CA LYS A 81 -17.29 0.39 -9.23
C LYS A 81 -16.56 1.71 -9.51
N VAL A 82 -17.08 2.85 -9.04
CA VAL A 82 -16.43 4.15 -9.19
C VAL A 82 -15.09 4.18 -8.47
N VAL A 83 -15.02 3.72 -7.22
CA VAL A 83 -13.76 3.68 -6.45
C VAL A 83 -12.72 2.82 -7.15
N ARG A 84 -13.07 1.57 -7.50
CA ARG A 84 -12.16 0.65 -8.24
C ARG A 84 -11.70 1.22 -9.57
N GLY A 85 -12.60 1.89 -10.30
CA GLY A 85 -12.28 2.53 -11.57
C GLY A 85 -11.35 3.74 -11.46
N ASN A 86 -11.19 4.31 -10.27
CA ASN A 86 -10.35 5.47 -10.01
C ASN A 86 -9.04 5.15 -9.28
N TRP A 87 -8.75 3.89 -8.95
CA TRP A 87 -7.47 3.57 -8.30
C TRP A 87 -6.28 3.68 -9.24
N VAL A 88 -6.48 3.25 -10.49
CA VAL A 88 -5.42 3.19 -11.48
C VAL A 88 -5.93 3.71 -12.81
N ILE A 89 -5.01 4.30 -13.58
CA ILE A 89 -5.27 4.84 -14.90
C ILE A 89 -4.17 4.39 -15.86
N ASN A 90 -4.52 4.22 -17.14
CA ASN A 90 -3.56 4.00 -18.22
C ASN A 90 -3.63 5.17 -19.22
N PRO A 91 -2.98 6.31 -18.94
CA PRO A 91 -3.09 7.51 -19.77
C PRO A 91 -2.61 7.31 -21.20
N TRP A 92 -1.73 6.32 -21.43
CA TRP A 92 -1.12 6.04 -22.72
C TRP A 92 -1.79 4.90 -23.50
N GLY A 93 -2.74 4.17 -22.90
CA GLY A 93 -3.37 3.01 -23.52
C GLY A 93 -2.40 1.87 -23.84
N ARG A 94 -1.26 1.78 -23.15
CA ARG A 94 -0.21 0.76 -23.41
C ARG A 94 -0.23 -0.34 -22.36
N PRO A 95 -0.14 -1.63 -22.73
CA PRO A 95 -0.04 -2.73 -21.76
C PRO A 95 1.14 -2.53 -20.80
N GLY A 96 0.92 -2.80 -19.51
CA GLY A 96 1.97 -2.68 -18.50
C GLY A 96 2.38 -1.23 -18.18
N LYS A 97 1.65 -0.22 -18.65
CA LYS A 97 1.90 1.22 -18.41
C LYS A 97 0.81 1.88 -17.55
N THR A 98 0.02 1.09 -16.86
CA THR A 98 -0.90 1.57 -15.83
C THR A 98 -0.12 2.13 -14.64
N LEU A 99 -0.64 3.17 -13.99
CA LEU A 99 -0.13 3.76 -12.75
C LEU A 99 -1.28 4.14 -11.82
N GLY A 100 -0.96 4.47 -10.57
CA GLY A 100 -1.93 5.03 -9.64
C GLY A 100 -2.51 6.34 -10.18
N LEU A 101 -3.81 6.57 -9.97
CA LEU A 101 -4.42 7.84 -10.36
C LEU A 101 -3.77 9.03 -9.64
N ASP A 102 -3.41 8.85 -8.36
CA ASP A 102 -2.71 9.86 -7.57
C ASP A 102 -1.34 10.23 -8.16
N GLU A 103 -0.54 9.23 -8.55
CA GLU A 103 0.75 9.44 -9.23
C GLU A 103 0.56 10.23 -10.55
N PHE A 104 -0.53 9.97 -11.28
CA PHE A 104 -0.85 10.73 -12.49
C PHE A 104 -1.25 12.18 -12.17
N MET A 105 -2.05 12.39 -11.12
CA MET A 105 -2.40 13.74 -10.65
C MET A 105 -1.17 14.51 -10.18
N GLU A 106 -0.22 13.86 -9.50
CA GLU A 106 1.04 14.48 -9.09
C GLU A 106 1.85 14.95 -10.31
N GLU A 107 1.94 14.13 -11.36
CA GLU A 107 2.61 14.50 -12.60
C GLU A 107 1.91 15.68 -13.30
N MET A 108 0.57 15.71 -13.32
CA MET A 108 -0.18 16.85 -13.85
C MET A 108 0.09 18.13 -13.06
N VAL A 109 0.10 18.07 -11.72
CA VAL A 109 0.40 19.21 -10.85
C VAL A 109 1.84 19.68 -11.04
N ARG A 110 2.79 18.75 -11.19
CA ARG A 110 4.20 19.06 -11.48
C ARG A 110 4.35 19.83 -12.79
N ASN A 111 3.73 19.35 -13.86
CA ASN A 111 3.75 20.05 -15.16
C ASN A 111 3.06 21.42 -15.07
N LEU A 112 1.97 21.54 -14.31
CA LEU A 112 1.32 22.83 -14.11
C LEU A 112 2.22 23.83 -13.36
N LYS A 113 2.97 23.37 -12.36
CA LYS A 113 3.94 24.19 -11.62
C LYS A 113 5.08 24.68 -12.53
N ASP A 114 5.56 23.86 -13.45
CA ASP A 114 6.58 24.27 -14.43
C ASP A 114 6.08 25.40 -15.36
N LEU A 115 4.78 25.46 -15.62
CA LEU A 115 4.15 26.53 -16.39
C LEU A 115 3.78 27.75 -15.53
N TYR A 116 3.71 27.58 -14.21
CA TYR A 116 3.26 28.62 -13.29
C TYR A 116 4.33 29.70 -13.14
N ASN A 117 3.94 30.96 -13.39
CA ASN A 117 4.80 32.13 -13.17
C ASN A 117 4.34 32.87 -11.89
N PRO A 118 5.09 32.80 -10.77
CA PRO A 118 4.71 33.43 -9.50
C PRO A 118 4.59 34.96 -9.58
N GLY A 119 5.22 35.60 -10.58
CA GLY A 119 5.12 37.05 -10.82
C GLY A 119 4.07 37.45 -11.86
N GLY A 120 3.21 36.52 -12.30
CA GLY A 120 2.17 36.78 -13.30
C GLY A 120 1.03 37.66 -12.78
N SER A 121 0.28 38.28 -13.70
CA SER A 121 -0.92 39.04 -13.34
C SER A 121 -2.03 38.12 -12.82
N VAL A 122 -2.97 38.66 -12.03
CA VAL A 122 -4.16 37.92 -11.52
C VAL A 122 -4.97 37.30 -12.67
N VAL A 123 -5.03 37.98 -13.82
CA VAL A 123 -5.70 37.48 -15.03
C VAL A 123 -4.99 36.23 -15.58
N LEU A 124 -3.65 36.19 -15.52
CA LEU A 124 -2.85 35.05 -15.94
C LEU A 124 -3.02 33.87 -14.98
N ASP A 125 -3.12 34.12 -13.67
CA ASP A 125 -3.39 33.07 -12.66
C ASP A 125 -4.78 32.44 -12.87
N LYS A 126 -5.82 33.26 -13.07
CA LYS A 126 -7.16 32.75 -13.38
C LYS A 126 -7.15 31.92 -14.67
N TYR A 127 -6.51 32.41 -15.73
CA TYR A 127 -6.39 31.68 -16.98
C TYR A 127 -5.62 30.35 -16.81
N ALA A 128 -4.54 30.34 -16.02
CA ALA A 128 -3.78 29.13 -15.74
C ALA A 128 -4.62 28.08 -15.00
N ARG A 129 -5.36 28.47 -13.96
CA ARG A 129 -6.21 27.57 -13.17
C ARG A 129 -7.44 27.08 -13.94
N GLU A 130 -8.12 27.98 -14.64
CA GLU A 130 -9.39 27.68 -15.29
C GLU A 130 -9.24 27.19 -16.73
N THR A 131 -8.13 27.44 -17.41
CA THR A 131 -7.95 27.00 -18.81
C THR A 131 -6.78 26.04 -18.94
N VAL A 132 -5.61 26.40 -18.42
CA VAL A 132 -4.40 25.58 -18.60
C VAL A 132 -4.47 24.29 -17.82
N ALA A 133 -4.84 24.33 -16.53
CA ALA A 133 -4.90 23.15 -15.68
C ALA A 133 -5.88 22.07 -16.21
N ARG A 134 -7.04 22.48 -16.73
CA ARG A 134 -8.03 21.56 -17.31
C ARG A 134 -7.55 20.88 -18.59
N ASN A 135 -6.61 21.51 -19.30
CA ASN A 135 -6.05 21.01 -20.55
C ASN A 135 -4.59 20.53 -20.41
N ILE A 136 -4.06 20.46 -19.19
CA ILE A 136 -2.62 20.19 -18.96
C ILE A 136 -2.19 18.87 -19.57
N PHE A 137 -3.04 17.85 -19.51
CA PHE A 137 -2.80 16.56 -20.13
C PHE A 137 -2.62 16.66 -21.65
N TYR A 138 -3.46 17.44 -22.33
CA TYR A 138 -3.34 17.66 -23.77
C TYR A 138 -2.07 18.44 -24.10
N PHE A 139 -1.72 19.46 -23.30
CA PHE A 139 -0.47 20.20 -23.50
C PHE A 139 0.76 19.33 -23.29
N MET A 140 0.76 18.44 -22.30
CA MET A 140 1.83 17.46 -22.09
C MET A 140 1.99 16.56 -23.32
N ARG A 141 0.87 16.10 -23.90
CA ARG A 141 0.88 15.27 -25.12
C ARG A 141 1.39 16.04 -26.34
N VAL A 142 0.86 17.24 -26.61
CA VAL A 142 1.30 18.09 -27.72
C VAL A 142 2.79 18.42 -27.61
N LYS A 143 3.27 18.72 -26.40
CA LYS A 143 4.70 18.96 -26.13
C LYS A 143 5.56 17.75 -26.50
N GLU A 144 5.10 16.53 -26.21
CA GLU A 144 5.82 15.31 -26.58
C GLU A 144 5.75 15.02 -28.09
N GLU A 145 4.61 15.28 -28.73
CA GLU A 145 4.42 15.12 -30.18
C GLU A 145 5.33 16.09 -30.96
N ILE A 146 5.38 17.36 -30.56
CA ILE A 146 6.28 18.38 -31.14
C ILE A 146 7.76 17.98 -30.96
N ARG A 147 8.15 17.51 -29.77
CA ARG A 147 9.52 17.05 -29.53
C ARG A 147 9.89 15.87 -30.42
N THR A 148 8.98 14.91 -30.53
CA THR A 148 9.17 13.72 -31.37
C THR A 148 9.28 14.09 -32.83
N SER A 149 8.43 15.00 -33.34
CA SER A 149 8.46 15.44 -34.73
C SER A 149 9.72 16.24 -35.09
N MET A 150 10.25 17.02 -34.15
CA MET A 150 11.50 17.75 -34.31
C MET A 150 12.76 16.87 -34.14
N GLY A 151 12.61 15.57 -33.86
CA GLY A 151 13.74 14.67 -33.62
C GLY A 151 14.55 15.01 -32.36
N VAL A 152 13.99 15.84 -31.46
CA VAL A 152 14.64 16.22 -30.21
C VAL A 152 14.62 15.01 -29.30
N ARG A 153 15.74 14.29 -29.21
CA ARG A 153 15.90 13.21 -28.23
C ARG A 153 15.69 13.78 -26.84
N ARG A 154 14.79 13.15 -26.09
CA ARG A 154 14.69 13.34 -24.65
C ARG A 154 16.02 12.87 -24.06
N TYR A 155 16.91 13.80 -23.71
CA TYR A 155 17.98 13.50 -22.77
C TYR A 155 17.28 13.17 -21.47
N SER A 156 17.04 11.90 -21.21
CA SER A 156 16.50 11.52 -19.93
C SER A 156 17.54 11.93 -18.90
N GLY A 157 17.21 12.89 -18.03
CA GLY A 157 17.93 13.15 -16.79
C GLY A 157 17.89 11.96 -15.82
N HIS A 158 17.48 10.77 -16.29
CA HIS A 158 17.82 9.53 -15.63
C HIS A 158 19.34 9.44 -15.66
N HIS A 159 19.96 9.69 -14.50
CA HIS A 159 21.24 9.09 -14.18
C HIS A 159 21.25 7.70 -14.78
N VAL A 160 22.19 7.44 -15.70
CA VAL A 160 22.42 6.11 -16.27
C VAL A 160 22.41 5.17 -15.07
N LYS A 161 21.37 4.32 -14.98
CA LYS A 161 21.30 3.37 -13.88
C LYS A 161 22.53 2.49 -14.06
N GLN A 162 23.52 2.67 -13.20
CA GLN A 162 24.68 1.81 -13.16
C GLN A 162 24.18 0.38 -13.02
N ASP A 163 24.81 -0.54 -13.75
CA ASP A 163 24.52 -1.95 -13.60
C ASP A 163 24.85 -2.37 -12.17
N ARG A 164 23.82 -2.75 -11.40
CA ARG A 164 23.94 -3.17 -10.00
C ARG A 164 24.01 -4.69 -9.87
N SER A 165 24.05 -5.42 -10.99
CA SER A 165 24.14 -6.88 -10.99
C SER A 165 25.33 -7.37 -10.15
N GLY A 166 26.48 -6.70 -10.24
CA GLY A 166 27.66 -7.02 -9.42
C GLY A 166 27.40 -6.89 -7.92
N ASP A 167 26.84 -5.77 -7.47
CA ASP A 167 26.51 -5.54 -6.05
C ASP A 167 25.46 -6.53 -5.54
N VAL A 168 24.46 -6.84 -6.38
CA VAL A 168 23.40 -7.82 -6.04
C VAL A 168 23.99 -9.22 -5.91
N LEU A 169 24.86 -9.64 -6.83
CA LEU A 169 25.51 -10.95 -6.77
C LEU A 169 26.42 -11.03 -5.54
N ALA A 170 27.23 -10.00 -5.26
CA ALA A 170 28.06 -9.96 -4.07
C ALA A 170 27.24 -10.03 -2.77
N LEU A 171 26.09 -9.34 -2.72
CA LEU A 171 25.17 -9.42 -1.59
C LEU A 171 24.56 -10.82 -1.45
N VAL A 172 24.15 -11.44 -2.55
CA VAL A 172 23.61 -12.80 -2.55
C VAL A 172 24.66 -13.80 -2.09
N ASP A 173 25.89 -13.72 -2.60
CA ASP A 173 27.00 -14.57 -2.19
C ASP A 173 27.29 -14.42 -0.69
N TRP A 174 27.26 -13.19 -0.17
CA TRP A 174 27.38 -12.94 1.26
C TRP A 174 26.24 -13.56 2.07
N LEU A 175 24.97 -13.33 1.68
CA LEU A 175 23.80 -13.88 2.37
C LEU A 175 23.79 -15.42 2.37
N VAL A 176 24.22 -16.04 1.28
CA VAL A 176 24.34 -17.50 1.15
C VAL A 176 25.51 -18.02 2.00
N GLY A 177 26.65 -17.33 1.99
CA GLY A 177 27.81 -17.66 2.83
C GLY A 177 27.48 -17.63 4.33
N GLU A 178 26.73 -16.62 4.77
CA GLU A 178 26.24 -16.46 6.14
C GLU A 178 25.03 -17.35 6.47
N LYS A 179 24.54 -18.13 5.50
CA LYS A 179 23.39 -19.06 5.64
C LYS A 179 22.14 -18.35 6.18
N VAL A 180 21.91 -17.09 5.83
CA VAL A 180 20.81 -16.26 6.38
C VAL A 180 19.43 -16.87 6.11
N THR A 181 19.29 -17.62 5.02
CA THR A 181 18.04 -18.29 4.62
C THR A 181 17.89 -19.72 5.14
N GLN A 182 18.87 -20.23 5.88
CA GLN A 182 18.84 -21.57 6.49
C GLN A 182 18.69 -21.44 8.01
N PHE A 183 18.00 -22.40 8.63
CA PHE A 183 17.80 -22.39 10.07
C PHE A 183 19.08 -22.79 10.82
N VAL A 184 19.48 -21.96 11.78
CA VAL A 184 20.60 -22.17 12.71
C VAL A 184 20.11 -21.87 14.12
N ALA A 185 20.02 -22.90 14.97
CA ALA A 185 19.50 -22.76 16.33
C ALA A 185 20.37 -21.82 17.18
N GLY A 186 19.71 -20.88 17.87
CA GLY A 186 20.35 -19.93 18.79
C GLY A 186 21.04 -18.75 18.11
N ARG A 187 20.84 -18.53 16.80
CA ARG A 187 21.44 -17.42 16.05
C ARG A 187 20.71 -16.09 16.33
N GLY A 188 21.48 -15.03 16.60
CA GLY A 188 20.98 -13.69 16.93
C GLY A 188 20.82 -13.41 18.43
N LYS A 189 21.55 -14.13 19.29
CA LYS A 189 21.62 -13.82 20.73
C LYS A 189 22.37 -12.51 20.98
N VAL A 190 21.95 -11.77 22.00
CA VAL A 190 22.75 -10.69 22.59
C VAL A 190 24.06 -11.29 23.14
N GLY A 191 25.16 -11.17 22.40
CA GLY A 191 26.49 -11.59 22.85
C GLY A 191 27.43 -12.14 21.76
N ASP A 192 26.91 -12.68 20.65
CA ASP A 192 27.73 -13.16 19.53
C ASP A 192 27.72 -12.14 18.39
N ILE A 193 28.91 -11.72 17.96
CA ILE A 193 29.26 -10.85 16.82
C ILE A 193 28.05 -10.12 16.19
N GLY A 194 27.62 -9.04 16.86
CA GLY A 194 26.61 -8.11 16.36
C GLY A 194 25.22 -8.35 16.97
N ILE A 195 24.73 -7.37 17.72
CA ILE A 195 23.36 -7.32 18.21
C ILE A 195 22.44 -7.20 16.98
N VAL A 196 21.73 -8.27 16.64
CA VAL A 196 20.66 -8.21 15.63
C VAL A 196 19.37 -7.94 16.37
N ASP A 197 18.84 -6.72 16.21
CA ASP A 197 17.54 -6.36 16.77
C ASP A 197 16.44 -7.22 16.15
N GLU A 198 15.56 -7.75 17.00
CA GLU A 198 14.39 -8.51 16.54
C GLU A 198 13.43 -7.56 15.80
N ALA A 199 13.09 -7.90 14.56
CA ALA A 199 12.12 -7.12 13.79
C ALA A 199 10.70 -7.32 14.36
N GLU A 200 9.95 -6.23 14.51
CA GLU A 200 8.54 -6.28 14.90
C GLU A 200 7.72 -7.01 13.81
N ASP A 201 6.95 -8.04 14.17
CA ASP A 201 6.01 -8.69 13.24
C ASP A 201 4.67 -7.96 13.27
N PHE A 202 4.57 -6.92 12.45
CA PHE A 202 3.36 -6.10 12.37
C PHE A 202 2.10 -6.87 11.96
N GLN A 203 2.23 -7.96 11.21
CA GLN A 203 1.08 -8.79 10.85
C GLN A 203 0.53 -9.53 12.08
N GLY A 204 1.42 -10.11 12.89
CA GLY A 204 1.06 -10.78 14.14
C GLY A 204 0.47 -9.80 15.15
N ALA A 205 1.19 -8.70 15.42
CA ALA A 205 0.74 -7.66 16.35
C ALA A 205 -0.60 -7.02 15.92
N GLY A 206 -0.79 -6.81 14.62
CA GLY A 206 -2.04 -6.31 14.08
C GLY A 206 -3.18 -7.31 14.20
N GLY A 207 -2.89 -8.59 13.95
CA GLY A 207 -3.86 -9.67 14.14
C GLY A 207 -4.33 -9.77 15.59
N GLU A 208 -3.42 -9.73 16.55
CA GLU A 208 -3.74 -9.73 17.99
C GLU A 208 -4.62 -8.53 18.35
N ARG A 209 -4.22 -7.31 17.99
CA ARG A 209 -5.02 -6.08 18.24
C ARG A 209 -6.42 -6.13 17.64
N LEU A 210 -6.58 -6.75 16.47
CA LEU A 210 -7.88 -6.92 15.84
C LEU A 210 -8.69 -8.04 16.48
N VAL A 211 -8.07 -9.09 17.02
CA VAL A 211 -8.81 -10.19 17.67
C VAL A 211 -9.24 -9.81 19.09
N ASP A 212 -8.44 -9.02 19.79
CA ASP A 212 -8.70 -8.58 21.17
C ASP A 212 -9.90 -7.60 21.28
N GLY A 213 -10.44 -7.13 20.15
CA GLY A 213 -11.71 -6.39 20.08
C GLY A 213 -11.63 -4.90 20.43
N GLU A 214 -10.66 -4.47 21.23
CA GLU A 214 -10.51 -3.07 21.67
C GLU A 214 -10.44 -2.09 20.49
N TRP A 215 -9.69 -2.45 19.44
CA TRP A 215 -9.57 -1.61 18.26
C TRP A 215 -10.88 -1.55 17.45
N TRP A 216 -11.63 -2.66 17.38
CA TRP A 216 -12.89 -2.71 16.64
C TRP A 216 -13.96 -1.83 17.26
N ASP A 217 -14.05 -1.79 18.58
CA ASP A 217 -15.03 -0.94 19.26
C ASP A 217 -14.81 0.54 18.93
N GLU A 218 -13.57 1.00 18.93
CA GLU A 218 -13.22 2.36 18.52
C GLU A 218 -13.54 2.62 17.04
N PHE A 219 -13.12 1.71 16.16
CA PHE A 219 -13.33 1.82 14.72
C PHE A 219 -14.83 1.85 14.35
N LEU A 220 -15.63 0.93 14.91
CA LEU A 220 -17.04 0.78 14.62
C LEU A 220 -17.86 1.96 15.17
N MET A 221 -17.43 2.57 16.26
CA MET A 221 -18.05 3.80 16.79
C MET A 221 -17.77 5.02 15.92
N ARG A 222 -16.64 5.03 15.20
CA ARG A 222 -16.28 6.11 14.27
C ARG A 222 -17.00 6.01 12.93
N SER A 223 -17.19 4.81 12.38
CA SER A 223 -17.78 4.66 11.05
C SER A 223 -19.33 4.77 11.04
N PRO A 224 -19.92 5.79 10.37
CA PRO A 224 -21.37 5.96 10.29
C PRO A 224 -22.10 4.83 9.56
N GLY A 225 -21.39 4.07 8.71
CA GLY A 225 -21.92 2.91 7.99
C GLY A 225 -22.03 1.68 8.89
N CYS A 226 -20.97 1.39 9.65
CA CYS A 226 -20.93 0.33 10.66
C CYS A 226 -22.00 0.49 11.76
N VAL A 227 -22.18 1.68 12.33
CA VAL A 227 -23.25 1.95 13.31
C VAL A 227 -24.64 1.64 12.75
N ARG A 228 -24.84 1.91 11.45
CA ARG A 228 -26.12 1.68 10.76
C ARG A 228 -26.34 0.19 10.45
N ALA A 229 -25.29 -0.52 10.03
CA ALA A 229 -25.30 -1.95 9.84
C ALA A 229 -25.59 -2.69 11.16
N MET A 230 -24.86 -2.37 12.24
CA MET A 230 -25.09 -2.93 13.58
C MET A 230 -26.52 -2.70 14.07
N ARG A 231 -27.08 -1.50 13.91
CA ARG A 231 -28.47 -1.21 14.29
C ARG A 231 -29.50 -2.03 13.50
N ASN A 232 -29.23 -2.33 12.23
CA ASN A 232 -30.11 -3.16 11.41
C ASN A 232 -30.03 -4.64 11.80
N THR A 233 -28.85 -5.15 12.18
CA THR A 233 -28.69 -6.51 12.71
C THR A 233 -29.35 -6.66 14.09
N CYS A 234 -29.19 -5.66 14.98
CA CYS A 234 -29.82 -5.66 16.31
C CYS A 234 -31.35 -5.56 16.27
N ARG A 235 -31.94 -4.97 15.22
CA ARG A 235 -33.41 -4.96 15.03
C ARG A 235 -33.96 -6.32 14.58
N GLY A 236 -33.13 -7.21 14.02
CA GLY A 236 -33.50 -8.60 13.75
C GLY A 236 -33.28 -9.55 14.94
N LEU A 237 -32.52 -9.12 15.95
CA LEU A 237 -32.08 -9.93 17.10
C LEU A 237 -32.80 -9.60 18.42
N SER A 238 -33.91 -8.85 18.38
CA SER A 238 -34.72 -8.58 19.57
C SER A 238 -35.40 -9.83 20.17
N SER A 239 -35.12 -11.04 19.67
CA SER A 239 -35.56 -12.30 20.28
C SER A 239 -34.44 -13.14 20.92
N ILE A 240 -33.15 -12.76 20.87
CA ILE A 240 -32.08 -13.58 21.44
C ILE A 240 -31.26 -12.74 22.43
N ARG A 241 -31.69 -12.76 23.69
CA ARG A 241 -30.82 -12.46 24.83
C ARG A 241 -29.79 -13.58 24.93
N ASN A 242 -28.53 -13.28 24.60
CA ASN A 242 -27.29 -13.72 25.28
C ASN A 242 -26.09 -13.40 24.36
N VAL A 243 -25.22 -12.52 24.83
CA VAL A 243 -24.03 -12.00 24.10
C VAL A 243 -22.86 -12.98 24.13
N GLU A 244 -22.97 -14.14 24.79
CA GLU A 244 -21.87 -15.11 24.91
C GLU A 244 -21.73 -16.10 23.75
N GLN A 245 -22.57 -16.05 22.71
CA GLN A 245 -22.60 -17.09 21.67
C GLN A 245 -22.05 -16.69 20.29
N TYR A 246 -21.60 -15.45 20.08
CA TYR A 246 -21.23 -14.94 18.75
C TYR A 246 -19.73 -14.95 18.40
N ASN A 247 -18.86 -15.53 19.22
CA ASN A 247 -17.43 -15.68 18.90
C ASN A 247 -17.12 -16.89 17.97
N GLY A 248 -18.12 -17.62 17.47
CA GLY A 248 -17.93 -18.86 16.71
C GLY A 248 -18.08 -18.79 15.19
N ASP A 249 -18.85 -17.84 14.65
CA ASP A 249 -19.37 -17.97 13.27
C ASP A 249 -18.94 -16.86 12.29
N LEU A 250 -18.04 -15.95 12.69
CA LEU A 250 -17.51 -14.91 11.80
C LEU A 250 -16.22 -15.32 11.05
N PHE A 251 -15.72 -16.54 11.25
CA PHE A 251 -14.53 -17.07 10.58
C PHE A 251 -14.73 -18.51 10.06
N LYS A 252 -15.68 -18.70 9.14
CA LYS A 252 -15.71 -19.84 8.20
C LYS A 252 -15.87 -19.35 6.77
#